data_AF-A0A922WQM5-F1
#
_entry.id   AF-A0A922WQM5-F1
#
_cell.length_a   1.000
_cell.length_b   1.000
_cell.length_c   1.000
_cell.angle_alpha   90.00
_cell.angle_beta   90.00
_cell.angle_gamma   90.00
#
_symmetry.space_group_name_H-M   'P 1'
#
loop_
_entity.id
_entity.type
_entity.pdbx_description
1 polymer ?
#
loop_
_entity_poly.entity_id
_entity_poly.type
_entity_poly.pdbx_seq_one_letter_code
_entity_poly.pdbx_strand_id
1 'polypeptide(L)' 'MTRHFLNLSDAGHDAIAAMLNDAIDRKDARHGWPLGKADADAPLEGHTLAMVFEKN' A
#
# COMPACT_ATOMS: atom_id res chain seq x y z
N MET A 1 -2.40 7.25 18.27
CA MET A 1 -2.08 5.82 18.41
C MET A 1 -1.80 5.27 17.02
N THR A 2 -0.68 4.61 16.79
CA THR A 2 -0.37 4.01 15.47
C THR A 2 -1.27 2.80 15.23
N ARG A 3 -1.84 2.68 14.03
CA ARG A 3 -2.66 1.52 13.65
C ARG A 3 -1.79 0.50 12.92
N HIS A 4 -1.66 -0.69 13.48
CA HIS A 4 -0.92 -1.79 12.87
C HIS A 4 -1.86 -2.64 11.99
N PHE A 5 -1.33 -3.19 10.90
CA PHE A 5 -2.03 -4.13 10.03
C PHE A 5 -1.41 -5.52 10.20
N LEU A 6 -1.89 -6.28 11.19
CA LEU A 6 -1.37 -7.60 11.54
C LEU A 6 -2.34 -8.72 11.12
N ASN A 7 -3.65 -8.49 11.22
CA ASN A 7 -4.68 -9.42 10.79
C ASN A 7 -5.79 -8.71 10.01
N LEU A 8 -6.42 -9.42 9.08
CA LEU A 8 -7.55 -8.89 8.30
C LEU A 8 -8.78 -8.57 9.17
N SER A 9 -8.99 -9.33 10.25
CA SER A 9 -10.09 -9.12 11.20
C SER A 9 -10.01 -7.74 11.88
N ASP A 10 -8.79 -7.23 12.08
CA ASP A 10 -8.54 -5.97 12.78
C ASP A 10 -8.82 -4.76 11.87
N ALA A 11 -8.92 -5.01 10.55
CA ALA A 11 -9.18 -3.99 9.55
C ALA A 11 -10.66 -3.60 9.51
N GLY A 12 -11.57 -4.57 9.57
CA GLY A 12 -13.00 -4.42 9.31
C GLY A 12 -13.35 -4.43 7.80
N HIS A 13 -14.55 -4.89 7.46
CA HIS A 13 -14.98 -5.10 6.06
C HIS A 13 -14.84 -3.85 5.19
N ASP A 14 -15.32 -2.70 5.67
CA ASP A 14 -15.30 -1.44 4.92
C ASP A 14 -13.87 -0.97 4.64
N ALA A 15 -12.97 -1.12 5.61
CA ALA A 15 -11.58 -0.73 5.44
C ALA A 15 -10.85 -1.63 4.44
N ILE A 16 -11.16 -2.93 4.44
CA ILE A 16 -10.59 -3.85 3.44
C ILE A 16 -11.12 -3.50 2.04
N ALA A 17 -12.40 -3.22 1.89
CA ALA A 17 -12.98 -2.80 0.61
C ALA A 17 -12.32 -1.50 0.11
N ALA A 18 -12.10 -0.52 0.99
CA ALA A 18 -11.40 0.71 0.66
C ALA A 18 -9.94 0.45 0.21
N MET A 19 -9.18 -0.38 0.93
CA MET A 19 -7.80 -0.74 0.55
C MET A 19 -7.73 -1.41 -0.82
N LEU A 20 -8.72 -2.26 -1.16
CA LEU A 20 -8.79 -2.92 -2.46
C LEU A 20 -9.08 -1.93 -3.59
N ASN A 21 -10.05 -1.01 -3.40
CA ASN A 21 -10.35 0.03 -4.38
C ASN A 21 -9.13 0.92 -4.63
N ASP A 22 -8.48 1.41 -3.57
CA ASP A 22 -7.26 2.22 -3.67
C ASP A 22 -6.14 1.48 -4.43
N ALA A 23 -6.00 0.17 -4.20
CA ALA A 23 -5.00 -0.64 -4.88
C ALA A 23 -5.30 -0.82 -6.37
N ILE A 24 -6.57 -0.96 -6.76
CA ILE A 24 -7.01 -1.06 -8.15
C ILE A 24 -6.72 0.27 -8.87
N ASP A 25 -7.16 1.39 -8.30
CA ASP A 25 -6.97 2.72 -8.90
C ASP A 25 -5.47 3.02 -9.10
N ARG A 26 -4.63 2.68 -8.11
CA ARG A 26 -3.18 2.83 -8.21
C ARG A 26 -2.56 1.92 -9.28
N LYS A 27 -3.05 0.70 -9.44
CA LYS A 27 -2.56 -0.23 -10.46
C LYS A 27 -2.89 0.27 -11.86
N ASP A 28 -4.11 0.74 -12.07
CA ASP A 28 -4.58 1.25 -13.35
C ASP A 28 -3.83 2.53 -13.74
N ALA A 29 -3.58 3.42 -12.77
CA ALA A 29 -2.76 4.63 -13.00
C ALA A 29 -1.32 4.33 -13.45
N ARG A 30 -0.75 3.16 -13.08
CA ARG A 30 0.60 2.72 -13.47
C ARG A 30 0.63 1.96 -14.80
N HIS A 31 -0.50 1.76 -15.47
CA HIS A 31 -0.55 0.98 -16.70
C HIS A 31 0.38 1.58 -17.78
N GLY A 32 1.31 0.77 -18.29
CA GLY A 32 2.30 1.17 -19.29
C GLY A 32 3.54 1.89 -18.75
N TRP A 33 3.69 2.04 -17.43
CA TRP A 33 4.89 2.66 -16.85
C TRP A 33 6.11 1.72 -16.87
N PRO A 34 7.33 2.27 -16.94
CA PRO A 34 8.54 1.50 -16.69
C PRO A 34 8.61 1.08 -15.22
N LEU A 35 9.34 0.00 -14.95
CA LEU A 35 9.59 -0.48 -13.59
C LEU A 35 10.33 0.59 -12.77
N GLY A 36 9.94 0.75 -11.51
CA GLY A 36 10.59 1.69 -10.57
C GLY A 36 10.21 3.16 -10.76
N LYS A 37 9.28 3.50 -11.66
CA LYS A 37 8.73 4.86 -11.74
C LYS A 37 7.96 5.18 -10.46
N ALA A 38 8.30 6.30 -9.81
CA ALA A 38 7.57 6.82 -8.65
C ALA A 38 6.15 7.25 -9.03
N ASP A 39 5.20 7.00 -8.13
CA ASP A 39 3.82 7.49 -8.27
C ASP A 39 3.78 9.02 -8.28
N ALA A 40 2.89 9.60 -9.08
CA ALA A 40 2.79 11.05 -9.25
C ALA A 40 2.32 11.77 -7.97
N ASP A 41 1.52 11.10 -7.14
CA ASP A 41 1.02 11.61 -5.85
C ASP A 41 1.99 11.37 -4.68
N ALA A 42 2.99 10.48 -4.85
CA ALA A 42 4.06 10.18 -3.89
C ALA A 42 3.64 10.22 -2.40
N PRO A 43 2.62 9.47 -1.96
CA PRO A 43 1.96 9.67 -0.66
C PRO A 43 2.86 9.39 0.56
N LEU A 44 4.00 8.71 0.34
CA LEU A 44 4.98 8.37 1.37
C LEU A 44 6.28 9.16 1.22
N GLU A 45 6.28 10.27 0.48
CA GLU A 45 7.45 11.14 0.36
C GLU A 45 7.96 11.57 1.77
N GLY A 46 9.27 11.52 1.96
CA GLY A 46 9.91 11.80 3.25
C GLY A 46 9.81 10.67 4.29
N HIS A 47 9.17 9.54 3.98
CA HIS A 47 9.04 8.40 4.88
C HIS A 47 9.92 7.23 4.43
N THR A 48 10.52 6.52 5.39
CA THR A 48 11.37 5.35 5.14
C THR A 48 10.71 4.10 5.73
N LEU A 49 10.56 3.05 4.91
CA LEU A 49 10.04 1.75 5.36
C LEU A 49 11.19 0.80 5.70
N ALA A 50 11.22 0.32 6.95
CA ALA A 50 12.08 -0.79 7.35
C ALA A 50 11.41 -2.12 7.01
N MET A 51 12.08 -2.97 6.22
CA MET A 51 11.60 -4.32 5.90
C MET A 51 12.42 -5.35 6.66
N VAL A 52 11.78 -6.12 7.54
CA VAL A 52 12.43 -7.14 8.38
C VAL A 52 11.94 -8.52 7.94
N PHE A 53 12.87 -9.37 7.52
CA PHE A 53 12.59 -10.73 7.06
C PHE A 53 13.41 -11.74 7.88
N GLU A 54 12.74 -12.69 8.52
CA GLU A 54 13.39 -13.83 9.21
C GLU A 54 13.33 -15.13 8.39
N LYS A 55 12.52 -15.14 7.34
CA LYS A 55 12.25 -16.28 6.46
C LYS A 55 12.21 -15.82 5.00
N ASN A 56 12.49 -16.74 4.09
CA ASN A 56 12.52 -16.52 2.64
C ASN A 56 11.12 -16.49 2.03
#